data_AF-J3KTE5-F1
#
_entry.id   AF-J3KTE5-F1
#
_cell.length_a   1.000
_cell.length_b   1.000
_cell.length_c   1.000
_cell.angle_alpha   90.00
_cell.angle_beta   90.00
_cell.angle_gamma   90.00
#
_symmetry.space_group_name_H-M   'P 1'
#
loop_
_entity.id
_entity.type
_entity.pdbx_description
1 polymer ?
#
loop_
_entity_poly.entity_id
_entity_poly.type
_entity_poly.pdbx_seq_one_letter_code
_entity_poly.pdbx_strand_id
1 'polypeptide(L)'
;MAQKPKVDPHVGRLGYLQALVTEFQETQSQDAKEQVLANLANFAYDPSNYEYLRQLQVLDLFLDSLSEENETLVEFAIARPPRPKHSSFLSVESLRGTMLQ
;
A
#
# COMPACT_ATOMS: atom_id res chain seq x y z
N MET A 1 -4.37 -16.47 4.25
CA MET A 1 -2.91 -16.47 4.00
C MET A 1 -2.71 -15.97 2.58
N ALA A 2 -2.23 -14.73 2.40
CA ALA A 2 -1.96 -14.18 1.08
C ALA A 2 -0.77 -14.94 0.46
N GLN A 3 -0.98 -15.58 -0.68
CA GLN A 3 0.12 -16.20 -1.42
C GLN A 3 0.95 -15.06 -2.02
N LYS A 4 2.23 -15.00 -1.66
CA LYS A 4 3.19 -14.09 -2.31
C LYS A 4 3.12 -14.33 -3.82
N PRO A 5 3.09 -13.29 -4.67
CA PRO A 5 2.98 -13.47 -6.11
C PRO A 5 4.08 -14.37 -6.63
N LYS A 6 3.71 -15.37 -7.45
CA LYS A 6 4.64 -16.23 -8.19
C LYS A 6 5.20 -15.42 -9.36
N VAL A 7 6.08 -14.49 -9.06
CA VAL A 7 6.81 -13.80 -10.12
C VAL A 7 7.92 -14.73 -10.60
N ASP A 8 7.89 -15.07 -11.88
CA ASP A 8 8.95 -15.86 -12.51
C ASP A 8 10.29 -15.12 -12.33
N PRO A 9 11.37 -15.75 -11.86
CA PRO A 9 12.64 -15.07 -11.62
C PRO A 9 13.23 -14.38 -12.87
N HIS A 10 12.75 -14.70 -14.08
CA HIS A 10 13.30 -14.20 -15.34
C HIS A 10 12.64 -12.92 -15.91
N VAL A 11 11.58 -12.35 -15.31
CA VAL A 11 10.85 -11.21 -15.93
C VAL A 11 11.53 -9.84 -15.81
N GLY A 12 12.64 -9.75 -15.07
CA GLY A 12 13.33 -8.47 -14.82
C GLY A 12 12.50 -7.47 -14.01
N ARG A 13 13.03 -6.25 -13.79
CA ARG A 13 12.39 -5.23 -12.93
C ARG A 13 11.04 -4.78 -13.51
N LEU A 14 10.99 -4.47 -14.81
CA LEU A 14 9.77 -4.01 -15.47
C LEU A 14 8.66 -5.07 -15.40
N GLY A 15 8.98 -6.33 -15.71
CA GLY A 15 7.99 -7.41 -15.66
C GLY A 15 7.49 -7.70 -14.25
N TYR A 16 8.36 -7.57 -13.23
CA TYR A 16 7.93 -7.67 -11.83
C TYR A 16 6.96 -6.54 -11.44
N LEU A 17 7.24 -5.29 -11.80
CA LEU A 17 6.36 -4.15 -11.52
C LEU A 17 5.03 -4.26 -12.30
N GLN A 18 5.07 -4.73 -13.54
CA GLN A 18 3.86 -5.02 -14.32
C GLN A 18 2.97 -6.05 -13.62
N ALA A 19 3.56 -7.13 -13.10
CA ALA A 19 2.82 -8.17 -12.38
C ALA A 19 2.11 -7.61 -11.14
N LEU A 20 2.74 -6.70 -10.40
CA LEU A 20 2.09 -6.01 -9.29
C LEU A 20 0.91 -5.15 -9.74
N VAL A 21 1.07 -4.36 -10.81
CA VAL A 21 -0.03 -3.54 -11.35
C VAL A 21 -1.22 -4.43 -11.77
N THR A 22 -0.95 -5.52 -12.48
CA THR A 22 -1.96 -6.50 -12.88
C THR A 22 -2.65 -7.12 -11.67
N GLU A 23 -1.89 -7.54 -10.66
CA GLU A 23 -2.47 -8.12 -9.43
C GLU A 23 -3.38 -7.13 -8.71
N PHE A 24 -2.99 -5.85 -8.60
CA PHE A 24 -3.81 -4.81 -7.97
C PHE A 24 -5.15 -4.62 -8.70
N GLN A 25 -5.12 -4.63 -10.03
CA GLN A 25 -6.30 -4.41 -10.88
C GLN A 25 -7.25 -5.61 -10.92
N GLU A 26 -6.71 -6.83 -10.92
CA GLU A 26 -7.51 -8.05 -11.09
C GLU A 26 -8.03 -8.63 -9.77
N THR A 27 -7.30 -8.44 -8.67
CA THR A 27 -7.66 -9.05 -7.39
C THR A 27 -8.93 -8.45 -6.80
N GLN A 28 -9.78 -9.32 -6.24
CA GLN A 28 -10.96 -8.93 -5.47
C GLN A 28 -10.67 -8.90 -3.95
N SER A 29 -9.47 -9.30 -3.54
CA SER A 29 -9.07 -9.31 -2.12
C SER A 29 -8.53 -7.94 -1.71
N GLN A 30 -9.19 -7.30 -0.75
CA GLN A 30 -8.75 -6.02 -0.17
C GLN A 30 -7.36 -6.14 0.47
N ASP A 31 -7.10 -7.21 1.23
CA ASP A 31 -5.78 -7.47 1.81
C ASP A 31 -4.68 -7.58 0.74
N ALA A 32 -4.99 -8.21 -0.40
CA ALA A 32 -4.04 -8.31 -1.51
C ALA A 32 -3.79 -6.93 -2.14
N LYS A 33 -4.84 -6.11 -2.36
CA LYS A 33 -4.68 -4.73 -2.84
C LYS A 33 -3.80 -3.90 -1.92
N GLU A 34 -4.04 -3.97 -0.61
CA GLU A 34 -3.22 -3.30 0.41
C GLU A 34 -1.75 -3.71 0.30
N GLN A 35 -1.47 -5.01 0.21
CA GLN A 35 -0.11 -5.53 0.11
C GLN A 35 0.59 -5.12 -1.19
N VAL A 36 -0.12 -5.19 -2.32
CA VAL A 36 0.42 -4.83 -3.63
C VAL A 36 0.70 -3.34 -3.71
N LEU A 37 -0.21 -2.49 -3.22
CA LEU A 37 -0.03 -1.04 -3.22
C LEU A 37 1.13 -0.62 -2.31
N ALA A 38 1.27 -1.25 -1.14
CA ALA A 38 2.41 -1.03 -0.26
C ALA A 38 3.75 -1.41 -0.94
N ASN A 39 3.77 -2.51 -1.69
CA ASN A 39 4.95 -2.89 -2.48
C ASN A 39 5.28 -1.84 -3.53
N LEU A 40 4.29 -1.40 -4.32
CA LEU A 40 4.47 -0.35 -5.34
C LEU A 40 4.98 0.96 -4.71
N ALA A 41 4.44 1.37 -3.57
CA ALA A 41 4.91 2.54 -2.82
C ALA A 41 6.38 2.39 -2.38
N ASN A 42 6.77 1.21 -1.88
CA ASN A 42 8.17 0.92 -1.55
C ASN A 42 9.10 0.99 -2.78
N PHE A 43 8.65 0.54 -3.95
CA PHE A 43 9.44 0.66 -5.19
C PHE A 43 9.57 2.12 -5.67
N ALA A 44 8.55 2.96 -5.42
CA ALA A 44 8.54 4.36 -5.80
C ALA A 44 9.56 5.22 -5.04
N TYR A 45 10.06 4.75 -3.89
CA TYR A 45 11.13 5.43 -3.15
C TYR A 45 12.48 5.43 -3.88
N ASP A 46 12.73 4.48 -4.77
CA ASP A 46 13.97 4.39 -5.54
C ASP A 46 13.79 5.08 -6.91
N PRO A 47 14.51 6.19 -7.19
CA PRO A 47 14.41 6.92 -8.45
C PRO A 47 14.72 6.06 -9.68
N SER A 48 15.49 4.98 -9.55
CA SER A 48 15.81 4.08 -10.67
C SER A 48 14.57 3.34 -11.21
N ASN A 49 13.50 3.24 -10.41
CA ASN A 49 12.24 2.64 -10.84
C ASN A 49 11.29 3.64 -11.52
N TYR A 50 11.57 4.94 -11.46
CA TYR A 50 10.61 5.98 -11.84
C TYR A 50 10.17 5.86 -13.31
N GLU A 51 11.08 5.56 -14.23
CA GLU A 51 10.72 5.35 -15.65
C GLU A 51 9.77 4.17 -15.83
N TYR A 52 9.98 3.06 -15.12
CA TYR A 52 9.09 1.91 -15.17
C TYR A 52 7.71 2.24 -14.58
N LEU A 53 7.68 2.97 -13.46
CA LEU A 53 6.43 3.37 -12.80
C LEU A 53 5.60 4.30 -13.68
N ARG A 54 6.25 5.20 -14.43
CA ARG A 54 5.58 6.02 -15.46
C ARG A 54 5.07 5.19 -16.62
N GLN A 55 5.91 4.31 -17.17
CA GLN A 55 5.52 3.44 -18.28
C GLN A 55 4.30 2.56 -17.93
N LEU A 56 4.21 2.11 -16.68
CA LEU A 56 3.13 1.27 -16.16
C LEU A 56 1.95 2.06 -15.56
N GLN A 57 1.96 3.40 -15.66
CA GLN A 57 0.91 4.27 -15.12
C GLN A 57 0.63 4.10 -13.62
N VAL A 58 1.67 3.77 -12.84
CA VAL A 58 1.52 3.60 -11.38
C VAL A 58 1.19 4.92 -10.68
N LEU A 59 1.58 6.05 -11.25
CA LEU A 59 1.23 7.38 -10.74
C LEU A 59 -0.29 7.60 -10.75
N ASP A 60 -0.95 7.26 -11.85
CA ASP A 60 -2.41 7.36 -11.97
C ASP A 60 -3.09 6.42 -10.96
N LEU A 61 -2.57 5.19 -10.83
CA LEU A 61 -3.04 4.22 -9.84
C LEU A 61 -2.94 4.75 -8.40
N PHE A 62 -1.85 5.45 -8.04
CA PHE A 62 -1.75 6.10 -6.74
C PHE A 62 -2.81 7.19 -6.57
N LEU A 63 -3.03 8.04 -7.59
CA LEU A 63 -4.03 9.11 -7.52
C LEU A 63 -5.45 8.55 -7.39
N ASP A 64 -5.79 7.51 -8.15
CA ASP A 64 -7.08 6.81 -8.06
C ASP A 64 -7.29 6.23 -6.66
N SER A 65 -6.23 5.65 -6.07
CA SER A 65 -6.26 5.08 -4.72
C SER A 65 -6.52 6.12 -3.62
N LEU A 66 -6.36 7.42 -3.88
CA LEU A 66 -6.71 8.48 -2.91
C LEU A 66 -8.22 8.67 -2.77
N SER A 67 -9.01 8.15 -3.72
CA SER A 67 -10.47 8.26 -3.71
C SER A 67 -11.16 7.03 -3.11
N GLU A 68 -10.39 6.03 -2.67
CA GLU A 68 -10.90 4.80 -2.06
C GLU A 68 -11.41 5.04 -0.63
N GLU A 69 -12.47 4.32 -0.24
CA GLU A 69 -12.98 4.35 1.14
C GLU A 69 -12.03 3.63 2.12
N ASN A 70 -11.21 2.70 1.62
CA ASN A 70 -10.23 2.00 2.44
C ASN A 70 -9.08 2.94 2.81
N GLU A 71 -9.11 3.45 4.05
CA GLU A 71 -8.07 4.34 4.58
C GLU A 71 -6.66 3.78 4.36
N THR A 72 -6.46 2.46 4.48
CA THR A 72 -5.13 1.82 4.31
C THR A 72 -4.58 2.03 2.90
N LEU A 73 -5.43 1.93 1.87
CA LEU A 73 -5.03 2.19 0.48
C LEU A 73 -4.65 3.66 0.30
N VAL A 74 -5.44 4.58 0.88
CA VAL A 74 -5.15 6.01 0.86
C VAL A 74 -3.81 6.31 1.55
N GLU A 75 -3.50 5.66 2.68
CA GLU A 75 -2.20 5.84 3.36
C GLU A 75 -1.05 5.38 2.47
N PHE A 76 -1.16 4.20 1.85
CA PHE A 76 -0.10 3.66 1.00
C PHE A 76 0.10 4.45 -0.29
N ALA A 77 -0.97 5.02 -0.87
CA ALA A 77 -0.90 5.85 -2.06
C ALA A 77 -0.03 7.11 -1.86
N ILE A 78 0.02 7.65 -0.64
CA ILE A 78 0.92 8.76 -0.25
C ILE A 78 2.22 8.29 0.41
N ALA A 79 2.56 6.99 0.26
CA ALA A 79 3.72 6.34 0.85
C ALA A 79 3.81 6.47 2.39
N ARG A 80 2.66 6.58 3.08
CA ARG A 80 2.63 6.59 4.55
C ARG A 80 2.70 5.15 5.08
N PRO A 81 3.58 4.85 6.06
CA PRO A 81 3.67 3.52 6.63
C PRO A 81 2.39 3.15 7.41
N PRO A 82 2.04 1.86 7.49
CA PRO A 82 0.79 1.42 8.09
C PRO A 82 0.78 1.73 9.59
N ARG A 83 -0.33 2.29 10.07
CA ARG A 83 -0.56 2.46 11.50
C ARG A 83 -0.77 1.10 12.19
N PRO A 84 -0.26 0.90 13.42
CA PRO A 84 -0.55 -0.32 14.16
C PRO A 84 -2.06 -0.45 14.40
N LYS A 85 -2.69 -1.50 13.85
CA LYS A 85 -4.13 -1.80 13.97
C LYS A 85 -4.59 -2.01 15.43
N HIS A 86 -3.64 -2.24 16.35
CA HIS A 86 -3.86 -2.25 17.80
C HIS A 86 -2.97 -1.20 18.47
N SER A 87 -3.21 0.06 18.19
CA SER A 87 -2.88 1.10 19.14
C SER A 87 -4.20 1.55 19.75
N SER A 88 -4.52 0.99 20.92
CA SER A 88 -5.42 1.65 21.87
C SER A 88 -4.75 2.98 22.22
N PHE A 89 -4.92 3.95 21.33
CA PHE A 89 -4.53 5.31 21.57
C PHE A 89 -5.29 5.71 22.83
N LEU A 90 -4.55 5.99 23.90
CA LEU A 90 -5.09 6.65 25.07
C LEU A 90 -5.73 7.95 24.54
N SER A 91 -7.05 7.93 24.34
CA SER A 91 -7.79 9.16 24.12
C SER A 91 -7.44 10.09 25.27
N VAL A 92 -7.26 11.38 24.99
CA VAL A 92 -7.07 12.42 26.02
C VAL A 92 -8.22 12.38 27.06
N GLU A 93 -9.35 11.77 26.71
CA GLU A 93 -10.48 11.48 27.61
C GLU A 93 -10.16 10.40 28.65
N SER A 94 -9.34 9.39 28.32
CA SER A 94 -8.96 8.31 29.25
C SER A 94 -8.04 8.79 30.37
N LEU A 95 -7.28 9.88 30.15
CA LEU A 95 -6.38 10.47 31.14
C LEU A 95 -7.10 11.38 32.14
N ARG A 96 -8.35 11.79 31.87
CA ARG A 96 -9.15 12.59 32.81
C ARG A 96 -9.91 11.75 33.84
N GLY A 97 -9.99 10.43 33.64
CA GLY A 97 -10.72 9.51 34.54
C GLY A 97 -9.93 9.01 35.76
N THR A 98 -8.62 9.21 35.81
CA THR A 98 -7.75 8.64 36.87
C THR A 98 -7.28 9.66 37.93
N MET A 99 -7.74 10.91 37.88
CA MET A 99 -7.42 11.94 38.88
C MET A 99 -8.65 12.36 39.70
N LEU A 100 -9.58 11.44 39.97
CA LEU A 100 -10.69 11.63 40.92
C LEU A 100 -11.05 10.31 41.62
N GLN A 101 -10.06 9.65 42.23
CA GLN A 101 -10.26 8.72 43.35
C GLN A 101 -9.20 8.97 44.42
#